data_AF-A0A1G5VU18-F1
#
_entry.id   AF-A0A1G5VU18-F1
#
_cell.length_a   1.000
_cell.length_b   1.000
_cell.length_c   1.000
_cell.angle_alpha   90.00
_cell.angle_beta   90.00
_cell.angle_gamma   90.00
#
_symmetry.space_group_name_H-M   'P 1'
#
loop_
_entity.id
_entity.type
_entity.pdbx_description
1 polymer ?
#
loop_
_entity_poly.entity_id
_entity_poly.type
_entity_poly.pdbx_seq_one_letter_code
_entity_poly.pdbx_strand_id
1 'polypeptide(L)'
;MIRHAGTDQNVNASQAPRLTLFTGRLTWNAMPIKPLIILPDPILRQVSKPVERVDAPLRKLADDMLATMYDAPGIGLAAIQIGEPLRMLVIDLAKEDETPAPHVVINPEILGSADARSVYEEGCLSIPDYYAEVERPAAVRVRYLDRDGKLQEIEAEGLMATCLQHEIDHLNGVLFIDHISKLKRDMVVKKFKKLARDKAPGKLVG
;
A
#
# COMPACT_ATOMS: atom_id res chain seq x y z
N MET A 1 5.85 -3.23 -4.40
CA MET A 1 4.77 -3.49 -5.38
C MET A 1 4.52 -4.98 -5.46
N ILE A 2 3.25 -5.37 -5.51
CA ILE A 2 2.79 -6.76 -5.55
C ILE A 2 2.81 -7.26 -7.00
N ARG A 3 3.38 -8.45 -7.24
CA ARG A 3 3.52 -9.08 -8.57
C ARG A 3 3.07 -10.54 -8.48
N HIS A 4 2.50 -11.09 -9.55
CA HIS A 4 2.14 -12.51 -9.54
C HIS A 4 3.42 -13.37 -9.56
N ALA A 5 3.52 -14.35 -8.66
CA ALA A 5 4.59 -15.34 -8.73
C ALA A 5 4.34 -16.21 -9.98
N GLY A 6 5.14 -16.07 -11.03
CA GLY A 6 5.04 -16.93 -12.22
C GLY A 6 4.88 -16.26 -13.59
N THR A 7 5.03 -14.94 -13.73
CA THR A 7 5.19 -14.31 -15.05
C THR A 7 6.59 -13.72 -15.21
N ASP A 8 7.49 -14.52 -15.79
CA ASP A 8 8.70 -14.00 -16.44
C ASP A 8 8.28 -13.23 -17.68
N GLN A 9 8.50 -11.91 -17.69
CA GLN A 9 8.69 -11.18 -18.95
C GLN A 9 9.94 -10.30 -18.85
N ASN A 10 11.00 -10.84 -19.42
CA ASN A 10 12.09 -10.10 -20.04
C ASN A 10 11.53 -8.93 -20.86
N VAL A 11 11.96 -7.70 -20.58
CA VAL A 11 11.87 -6.62 -21.57
C VAL A 11 13.20 -5.88 -21.64
N ASN A 12 13.79 -6.01 -22.81
CA ASN A 12 15.06 -5.48 -23.24
C ASN A 12 15.01 -3.94 -23.33
N ALA A 13 16.08 -3.29 -22.90
CA ALA A 13 16.27 -1.86 -23.10
C ALA A 13 16.46 -1.57 -24.60
N SER A 14 15.68 -0.63 -25.17
CA SER A 14 16.20 0.45 -26.03
C SER A 14 15.11 1.25 -26.74
N GLN A 15 15.44 2.54 -26.91
CA GLN A 15 14.91 3.55 -27.85
C GLN A 15 13.67 4.36 -27.43
N ALA A 16 13.94 5.61 -27.05
CA ALA A 16 12.96 6.69 -26.98
C ALA A 16 12.47 7.10 -28.39
N PRO A 17 11.20 7.53 -28.51
CA PRO A 17 10.97 8.78 -29.21
C PRO A 17 9.88 9.70 -28.60
N ARG A 18 10.22 10.99 -28.65
CA ARG A 18 9.41 12.19 -28.93
C ARG A 18 8.03 12.41 -28.28
N LEU A 19 7.98 13.52 -27.53
CA LEU A 19 6.84 14.34 -27.13
C LEU A 19 5.64 14.27 -28.09
N THR A 20 4.51 13.86 -27.54
CA THR A 20 3.20 14.37 -27.97
C THR A 20 2.48 14.87 -26.72
N LEU A 21 2.27 16.19 -26.65
CA LEU A 21 1.51 16.85 -25.61
C LEU A 21 0.04 16.45 -25.76
N PHE A 22 -0.47 15.62 -24.86
CA PHE A 22 -1.91 15.45 -24.66
C PHE A 22 -2.31 16.07 -23.31
N THR A 23 -3.14 17.08 -23.43
CA THR A 23 -3.75 17.87 -22.35
C THR A 23 -4.79 17.03 -21.63
N GLY A 24 -4.40 16.49 -20.48
CA GLY A 24 -5.29 15.76 -19.57
C GLY A 24 -4.57 15.32 -18.30
N ARG A 25 -3.57 16.09 -17.85
CA ARG A 25 -2.87 15.80 -16.60
C ARG A 25 -3.78 16.25 -15.48
N LEU A 26 -4.47 15.33 -14.80
CA LEU A 26 -4.91 15.58 -13.43
C LEU A 26 -3.67 16.09 -12.69
N THR A 27 -3.68 17.37 -12.31
CA THR A 27 -2.50 18.03 -11.76
C THR A 27 -2.33 17.59 -10.30
N TRP A 28 -1.78 16.40 -10.08
CA TRP A 28 -1.34 15.95 -8.76
C TRP A 28 -0.20 16.82 -8.19
N ASN A 29 0.42 17.66 -9.04
CA ASN A 29 1.53 18.58 -8.74
C ASN A 29 1.30 19.60 -7.60
N ALA A 30 0.08 19.74 -7.07
CA ALA A 30 -0.21 20.69 -5.99
C ALA A 30 -0.46 20.03 -4.61
N MET A 31 -0.38 18.71 -4.52
CA MET A 31 -0.73 18.00 -3.27
C MET A 31 0.52 17.58 -2.48
N PRO A 32 0.51 17.76 -1.16
CA PRO A 32 1.68 17.49 -0.33
C PRO A 32 1.97 15.98 -0.26
N ILE A 33 3.21 15.62 -0.56
CA ILE A 33 3.75 14.28 -0.34
C ILE A 33 4.01 14.09 1.16
N LYS A 34 3.49 13.01 1.73
CA LYS A 34 3.64 12.66 3.14
C LYS A 34 4.86 11.74 3.33
N PRO A 35 5.61 11.86 4.44
CA PRO A 35 6.69 10.95 4.73
C PRO A 35 6.14 9.54 5.00
N LEU A 36 6.74 8.54 4.37
CA LEU A 36 6.44 7.14 4.64
C LEU A 36 7.08 6.67 5.95
N ILE A 37 6.30 5.99 6.75
CA ILE A 37 6.75 5.28 7.94
C ILE A 37 7.37 3.95 7.51
N ILE A 38 8.59 3.70 7.96
CA ILE A 38 9.39 2.53 7.61
C ILE A 38 9.56 1.62 8.83
N LEU A 39 9.57 0.30 8.59
CA LEU A 39 9.95 -0.69 9.60
C LEU A 39 11.31 -0.31 10.22
N PRO A 40 11.49 -0.38 11.56
CA PRO A 40 10.68 -1.06 12.55
C PRO A 40 9.78 -0.14 13.39
N ASP A 41 9.34 1.01 12.86
CA ASP A 41 8.54 1.96 13.64
C ASP A 41 7.29 1.27 14.25
N PRO A 42 7.06 1.38 15.57
CA PRO A 42 5.97 0.69 16.24
C PRO A 42 4.57 1.14 15.79
N ILE A 43 4.41 2.32 15.18
CA ILE A 43 3.10 2.76 14.68
C ILE A 43 2.54 1.81 13.61
N LEU A 44 3.41 1.14 12.84
CA LEU A 44 3.01 0.12 11.86
C LEU A 44 2.38 -1.13 12.48
N ARG A 45 2.44 -1.25 13.82
CA ARG A 45 1.81 -2.34 14.59
C ARG A 45 0.54 -1.90 15.32
N GLN A 46 0.18 -0.62 15.22
CA GLN A 46 -1.03 -0.10 15.82
C GLN A 46 -2.26 -0.50 14.99
N VAL A 47 -3.33 -0.91 15.67
CA VAL A 47 -4.64 -1.07 15.02
C VAL A 47 -5.24 0.31 14.77
N SER A 48 -5.56 0.60 13.51
CA SER A 48 -6.16 1.86 13.10
C SER A 48 -7.59 2.01 13.62
N LYS A 49 -7.95 3.24 13.99
CA LYS A 49 -9.28 3.60 14.50
C LYS A 49 -10.28 3.77 13.34
N PRO A 50 -11.56 3.38 13.54
CA PRO A 50 -12.60 3.67 12.56
C PRO A 50 -12.70 5.17 12.26
N VAL A 51 -13.01 5.48 11.01
CA VAL A 51 -13.39 6.83 10.58
C VAL A 51 -14.86 7.07 10.90
N GLU A 52 -15.17 8.12 11.65
CA GLU A 52 -16.55 8.43 12.06
C GLU A 52 -17.34 9.22 11.01
N ARG A 53 -16.65 10.06 10.21
CA ARG A 53 -17.28 10.93 9.21
C ARG A 53 -16.38 11.14 8.00
N VAL A 54 -17.00 11.13 6.82
CA VAL A 54 -16.34 11.47 5.55
C VAL A 54 -16.55 12.95 5.22
N ASP A 55 -15.67 13.80 5.73
CA ASP A 55 -15.69 15.24 5.52
C ASP A 55 -14.55 15.73 4.61
N ALA A 56 -14.48 17.05 4.38
CA ALA A 56 -13.49 17.63 3.48
C ALA A 56 -12.03 17.38 3.93
N PRO A 57 -11.68 17.46 5.23
CA PRO A 57 -10.36 17.05 5.71
C PRO A 57 -10.01 15.60 5.38
N LEU A 58 -10.94 14.65 5.57
CA LEU A 58 -10.67 13.25 5.25
C LEU A 58 -10.47 13.03 3.74
N ARG A 59 -11.30 13.66 2.89
CA ARG A 59 -11.12 13.60 1.43
C ARG A 59 -9.77 14.17 1.01
N LYS A 60 -9.33 15.27 1.63
CA LYS A 60 -8.00 15.82 1.41
C LYS A 60 -6.90 14.85 1.83
N LEU A 61 -7.07 14.12 2.95
CA LEU A 61 -6.10 13.10 3.36
C LEU A 61 -6.00 11.96 2.33
N ALA A 62 -7.14 11.50 1.79
CA ALA A 62 -7.13 10.50 0.71
C ALA A 62 -6.38 11.01 -0.53
N ASP A 63 -6.58 12.28 -0.87
CA ASP A 63 -5.89 12.94 -1.98
C ASP A 63 -4.35 13.06 -1.72
N ASP A 64 -3.94 13.44 -0.51
CA ASP A 64 -2.53 13.46 -0.07
C ASP A 64 -1.91 12.05 -0.10
N MET A 65 -2.69 11.02 0.28
CA MET A 65 -2.27 9.60 0.22
C MET A 65 -2.06 9.12 -1.21
N LEU A 66 -2.96 9.44 -2.14
CA LEU A 66 -2.79 9.12 -3.56
C LEU A 66 -1.54 9.78 -4.14
N ALA A 67 -1.33 11.07 -3.87
CA ALA A 67 -0.13 11.77 -4.30
C ALA A 67 1.15 11.10 -3.75
N THR A 68 1.16 10.75 -2.47
CA THR A 68 2.28 10.04 -1.83
C THR A 68 2.52 8.66 -2.44
N MET A 69 1.45 7.91 -2.72
CA MET A 69 1.51 6.59 -3.34
C MET A 69 2.12 6.67 -4.76
N TYR A 70 1.69 7.63 -5.57
CA TYR A 70 2.21 7.81 -6.92
C TYR A 70 3.67 8.32 -6.95
N ASP A 71 4.08 9.13 -5.97
CA ASP A 71 5.48 9.58 -5.82
C ASP A 71 6.43 8.44 -5.41
N ALA A 72 5.92 7.48 -4.61
CA ALA A 72 6.66 6.31 -4.14
C ALA A 72 6.54 5.06 -5.03
N PRO A 73 6.25 5.24 -6.34
CA PRO A 73 5.56 4.30 -7.25
C PRO A 73 4.92 3.05 -6.60
N GLY A 74 3.91 3.25 -5.75
CA GLY A 74 3.10 2.17 -5.17
C GLY A 74 1.76 1.97 -5.89
N ILE A 75 1.12 0.82 -5.64
CA ILE A 75 -0.25 0.51 -6.11
C ILE A 75 -1.28 0.49 -4.97
N GLY A 76 -0.81 0.65 -3.72
CA GLY A 76 -1.59 0.66 -2.50
C GLY A 76 -0.88 1.45 -1.42
N LEU A 77 -1.66 2.11 -0.56
CA LEU A 77 -1.17 2.81 0.63
C LEU A 77 -2.27 2.90 1.70
N ALA A 78 -1.98 2.39 2.90
CA ALA A 78 -2.81 2.56 4.09
C ALA A 78 -2.41 3.83 4.86
N ALA A 79 -3.39 4.51 5.47
CA ALA A 79 -3.16 5.78 6.19
C ALA A 79 -2.13 5.64 7.33
N ILE A 80 -2.06 4.48 7.97
CA ILE A 80 -1.07 4.20 9.02
C ILE A 80 0.38 4.33 8.52
N GLN A 81 0.63 4.08 7.23
CA GLN A 81 1.95 4.16 6.62
C GLN A 81 2.42 5.59 6.40
N ILE A 82 1.55 6.59 6.56
CA ILE A 82 1.90 8.02 6.61
C ILE A 82 1.70 8.63 8.00
N GLY A 83 1.57 7.77 9.02
CA GLY A 83 1.46 8.19 10.42
C GLY A 83 0.04 8.50 10.90
N GLU A 84 -1.00 8.18 10.10
CA GLU A 84 -2.39 8.46 10.43
C GLU A 84 -3.13 7.16 10.76
N PRO A 85 -3.33 6.79 12.05
CA PRO A 85 -3.95 5.52 12.45
C PRO A 85 -5.48 5.54 12.28
N LEU A 86 -5.93 5.76 11.05
CA LEU A 86 -7.32 5.74 10.60
C LEU A 86 -7.54 4.54 9.67
N ARG A 87 -8.73 3.94 9.73
CA ARG A 87 -9.12 2.83 8.84
C ARG A 87 -9.43 3.35 7.44
N MET A 88 -8.40 3.77 6.72
CA MET A 88 -8.48 4.27 5.36
C MET A 88 -7.28 3.79 4.55
N LEU A 89 -7.54 3.35 3.32
CA LEU A 89 -6.52 2.95 2.37
C LEU A 89 -6.88 3.47 0.98
N VAL A 90 -5.88 3.62 0.13
CA VAL A 90 -6.03 3.93 -1.30
C VAL A 90 -5.35 2.86 -2.15
N ILE A 91 -5.94 2.56 -3.30
CA ILE A 91 -5.41 1.59 -4.27
C ILE A 91 -5.56 2.16 -5.67
N ASP A 92 -4.55 2.01 -6.51
CA ASP A 92 -4.68 2.21 -7.96
C ASP A 92 -3.84 1.16 -8.69
N LEU A 93 -4.50 0.37 -9.53
CA LEU A 93 -3.87 -0.72 -10.28
C LEU A 93 -3.62 -0.36 -11.74
N ALA A 94 -3.98 0.86 -12.17
CA ALA A 94 -3.69 1.35 -13.51
C ALA A 94 -2.18 1.35 -13.75
N LYS A 95 -1.76 0.89 -14.92
CA LYS A 95 -0.36 0.95 -15.35
C LYS A 95 0.05 2.39 -15.70
N GLU A 96 1.35 2.65 -15.81
CA GLU A 96 1.90 3.99 -16.10
C GLU A 96 1.34 4.62 -17.40
N ASP A 97 0.95 3.80 -18.37
CA ASP A 97 0.38 4.20 -19.67
C ASP A 97 -1.17 4.23 -19.68
N GLU A 98 -1.81 3.81 -18.59
CA GLU A 98 -3.26 3.78 -18.44
C GLU A 98 -3.77 5.02 -17.70
N THR A 99 -5.07 5.30 -17.83
CA THR A 99 -5.69 6.37 -17.05
C THR A 99 -5.81 5.93 -15.59
N PRO A 100 -5.32 6.72 -14.61
CA PRO A 100 -5.45 6.41 -13.19
C PRO A 100 -6.90 6.11 -12.79
N ALA A 101 -7.10 5.04 -12.04
CA ALA A 101 -8.42 4.59 -11.57
C ALA A 101 -8.38 4.35 -10.05
N PRO A 102 -8.21 5.41 -9.24
CA PRO A 102 -7.99 5.26 -7.81
C PRO A 102 -9.26 4.84 -7.07
N HIS A 103 -9.09 3.92 -6.13
CA HIS A 103 -10.07 3.51 -5.14
C HIS A 103 -9.69 4.11 -3.78
N VAL A 104 -10.62 4.85 -3.17
CA VAL A 104 -10.53 5.26 -1.76
C VAL A 104 -11.45 4.36 -0.96
N VAL A 105 -10.88 3.65 0.01
CA VAL A 105 -11.56 2.60 0.76
C VAL A 105 -11.50 2.94 2.26
N ILE A 106 -12.64 3.33 2.82
CA ILE A 106 -12.77 3.77 4.21
C ILE A 106 -13.54 2.72 5.02
N ASN A 107 -13.07 2.44 6.24
CA ASN A 107 -13.61 1.42 7.14
C ASN A 107 -13.83 0.05 6.47
N PRO A 108 -12.85 -0.52 5.77
CA PRO A 108 -13.03 -1.81 5.09
C PRO A 108 -13.27 -2.95 6.09
N GLU A 109 -14.17 -3.84 5.69
CA GLU A 109 -14.52 -5.08 6.37
C GLU A 109 -14.60 -6.23 5.35
N ILE A 110 -13.82 -7.30 5.56
CA ILE A 110 -13.90 -8.51 4.75
C ILE A 110 -15.14 -9.30 5.20
N LEU A 111 -16.14 -9.37 4.34
CA LEU A 111 -17.40 -10.09 4.58
C LEU A 111 -17.28 -11.59 4.28
N GLY A 112 -16.31 -11.97 3.45
CA GLY A 112 -16.02 -13.35 3.10
C GLY A 112 -14.76 -13.46 2.25
N SER A 113 -14.17 -14.65 2.25
CA SER A 113 -12.96 -14.97 1.50
C SER A 113 -13.10 -16.35 0.88
N ALA A 114 -12.52 -16.55 -0.30
CA ALA A 114 -12.48 -17.86 -0.94
C ALA A 114 -11.59 -18.85 -0.16
N ASP A 115 -11.94 -20.14 -0.21
CA ASP A 115 -11.07 -21.22 0.29
C ASP A 115 -9.83 -21.39 -0.58
N ALA A 116 -9.98 -21.18 -1.89
CA ALA A 116 -8.89 -21.19 -2.85
C ALA A 116 -7.86 -20.12 -2.50
N ARG A 117 -6.59 -20.45 -2.69
CA ARG A 117 -5.44 -19.58 -2.38
C ARG A 117 -4.71 -19.16 -3.64
N SER A 118 -4.08 -18.00 -3.59
CA SER A 118 -3.18 -17.49 -4.63
C SER A 118 -1.89 -16.98 -4.00
N VAL A 119 -0.79 -17.15 -4.74
CA VAL A 119 0.54 -16.73 -4.30
C VAL A 119 1.01 -15.56 -5.15
N TYR A 120 1.39 -14.46 -4.48
CA TYR A 120 1.94 -13.27 -5.10
C TYR A 120 3.26 -12.91 -4.44
N GLU A 121 4.22 -12.43 -5.22
CA GLU A 121 5.40 -11.74 -4.69
C GLU A 121 4.98 -10.35 -4.23
N GLU A 122 4.92 -10.14 -2.92
CA GLU A 122 4.56 -8.86 -2.31
C GLU A 122 5.79 -8.03 -1.97
N GLY A 123 5.65 -6.72 -2.11
CA GLY A 123 6.58 -5.73 -1.54
C GLY A 123 5.80 -4.52 -1.04
N CYS A 124 6.29 -3.88 0.01
CA CYS A 124 5.57 -2.85 0.77
C CYS A 124 6.37 -1.53 0.82
N LEU A 125 5.68 -0.39 0.68
CA LEU A 125 6.31 0.93 0.79
C LEU A 125 6.96 1.17 2.17
N SER A 126 6.47 0.52 3.22
CA SER A 126 7.04 0.57 4.58
C SER A 126 8.18 -0.44 4.82
N ILE A 127 8.48 -1.31 3.87
CA ILE A 127 9.58 -2.30 3.94
C ILE A 127 10.35 -2.26 2.61
N PRO A 128 11.06 -1.15 2.32
CA PRO A 128 11.71 -0.94 1.04
C PRO A 128 12.74 -2.01 0.71
N ASP A 129 12.89 -2.30 -0.58
CA ASP A 129 13.85 -3.26 -1.13
C ASP A 129 13.73 -4.69 -0.55
N TYR A 130 12.54 -5.07 -0.08
CA TYR A 130 12.23 -6.43 0.34
C TYR A 130 10.95 -6.93 -0.32
N TYR A 131 11.07 -8.11 -0.93
CA TYR A 131 10.01 -8.80 -1.64
C TYR A 131 9.95 -10.25 -1.17
N ALA A 132 8.76 -10.82 -1.07
CA ALA A 132 8.59 -12.23 -0.75
C ALA A 132 7.25 -12.76 -1.25
N GLU A 133 7.22 -14.05 -1.59
CA GLU A 133 5.97 -14.76 -1.87
C GLU A 133 5.10 -14.84 -0.61
N VAL A 134 3.84 -14.45 -0.75
CA VAL A 134 2.80 -14.51 0.28
C VAL A 134 1.59 -15.21 -0.32
N GLU A 135 1.02 -16.13 0.46
CA GLU A 135 -0.19 -16.85 0.10
C GLU A 135 -1.41 -16.21 0.76
N ARG A 136 -2.41 -15.85 -0.03
CA ARG A 136 -3.68 -15.25 0.45
C ARG A 136 -4.89 -15.95 -0.16
N PRO A 137 -6.09 -15.83 0.44
CA PRO A 137 -7.34 -16.10 -0.26
C PRO A 137 -7.35 -15.47 -1.65
N ALA A 138 -7.71 -16.26 -2.66
CA ALA A 138 -7.70 -15.88 -4.08
C ALA A 138 -8.72 -14.79 -4.41
N ALA A 139 -9.80 -14.73 -3.63
CA ALA A 139 -10.84 -13.72 -3.74
C ALA A 139 -11.37 -13.31 -2.36
N VAL A 140 -11.82 -12.07 -2.25
CA VAL A 140 -12.45 -11.50 -1.06
C VAL A 140 -13.65 -10.65 -1.44
N ARG A 141 -14.65 -10.62 -0.56
CA ARG A 141 -15.78 -9.68 -0.64
C ARG A 141 -15.63 -8.66 0.47
N VAL A 142 -15.51 -7.39 0.11
CA VAL A 142 -15.20 -6.30 1.05
C VAL A 142 -16.30 -5.25 1.03
N ARG A 143 -16.81 -4.90 2.21
CA ARG A 143 -17.70 -3.76 2.43
C ARG A 143 -16.91 -2.58 2.95
N TYR A 144 -17.19 -1.39 2.45
CA TYR A 144 -16.47 -0.16 2.80
C TYR A 144 -17.29 1.09 2.48
N LEU A 145 -16.83 2.25 2.93
CA LEU A 145 -17.31 3.55 2.48
C LEU A 145 -16.36 4.11 1.42
N ASP A 146 -16.90 4.63 0.32
CA ASP A 146 -16.09 5.30 -0.71
C ASP A 146 -15.68 6.73 -0.31
N ARG A 147 -14.98 7.43 -1.23
CA ARG A 147 -14.52 8.82 -1.06
C ARG A 147 -15.63 9.80 -0.67
N ASP A 148 -16.87 9.53 -1.08
CA ASP A 148 -18.03 10.37 -0.79
C ASP A 148 -18.81 9.89 0.43
N GLY A 149 -18.36 8.83 1.09
CA GLY A 149 -18.99 8.23 2.26
C GLY A 149 -20.17 7.33 1.93
N LYS A 150 -20.33 6.89 0.66
CA LYS A 150 -21.39 5.96 0.29
C LYS A 150 -20.92 4.54 0.55
N LEU A 151 -21.85 3.71 1.02
CA LEU A 151 -21.59 2.30 1.25
C LEU A 151 -21.40 1.58 -0.08
N GLN A 152 -20.29 0.87 -0.20
CA GLN A 152 -19.94 0.04 -1.33
C GLN A 152 -19.65 -1.39 -0.88
N GLU A 153 -19.80 -2.31 -1.81
CA GLU A 153 -19.35 -3.69 -1.68
C GLU A 153 -18.62 -4.06 -2.96
N ILE A 154 -17.46 -4.71 -2.82
CA ILE A 154 -16.66 -5.19 -3.95
C ILE A 154 -16.33 -6.67 -3.76
N GLU A 155 -16.59 -7.47 -4.78
CA GLU A 155 -16.00 -8.78 -4.95
C GLU A 155 -14.73 -8.61 -5.77
N ALA A 156 -13.59 -8.95 -5.16
CA ALA A 156 -12.28 -8.78 -5.76
C ALA A 156 -11.58 -10.13 -5.88
N GLU A 157 -10.88 -10.31 -7.00
CA GLU A 157 -9.99 -11.43 -7.27
C GLU A 157 -8.61 -10.92 -7.72
N GLY A 158 -7.64 -11.82 -7.85
CA GLY A 158 -6.33 -11.54 -8.41
C GLY A 158 -5.58 -10.43 -7.67
N LEU A 159 -5.04 -9.46 -8.43
CA LEU A 159 -4.22 -8.39 -7.87
C LEU A 159 -5.01 -7.46 -6.94
N MET A 160 -6.28 -7.16 -7.26
CA MET A 160 -7.13 -6.33 -6.42
C MET A 160 -7.42 -7.00 -5.08
N ALA A 161 -7.72 -8.31 -5.08
CA ALA A 161 -7.90 -9.07 -3.84
C ALA A 161 -6.63 -9.04 -2.97
N THR A 162 -5.46 -9.18 -3.59
CA THR A 162 -4.18 -9.19 -2.88
C THR A 162 -3.88 -7.81 -2.28
N CYS A 163 -4.06 -6.72 -3.05
CA CYS A 163 -3.86 -5.36 -2.56
C CYS A 163 -4.83 -5.01 -1.43
N LEU A 164 -6.12 -5.30 -1.56
CA LEU A 164 -7.09 -5.06 -0.48
C LEU A 164 -6.69 -5.78 0.81
N GLN A 165 -6.31 -7.05 0.72
CA GLN A 165 -5.88 -7.81 1.90
C GLN A 165 -4.58 -7.25 2.51
N HIS A 166 -3.60 -6.88 1.68
CA HIS A 166 -2.36 -6.25 2.15
C HIS A 166 -2.61 -4.93 2.88
N GLU A 167 -3.41 -4.05 2.28
CA GLU A 167 -3.70 -2.75 2.87
C GLU A 167 -4.61 -2.86 4.10
N ILE A 168 -5.54 -3.82 4.14
CA ILE A 168 -6.36 -4.12 5.34
C ILE A 168 -5.49 -4.67 6.48
N ASP A 169 -4.49 -5.50 6.19
CA ASP A 169 -3.52 -5.97 7.19
C ASP A 169 -2.81 -4.80 7.87
N HIS A 170 -2.37 -3.79 7.09
CA HIS A 170 -1.78 -2.58 7.65
C HIS A 170 -2.71 -1.89 8.65
N LEU A 171 -4.00 -1.77 8.35
CA LEU A 171 -4.98 -1.19 9.27
C LEU A 171 -5.17 -1.99 10.57
N ASN A 172 -4.74 -3.25 10.58
CA ASN A 172 -4.81 -4.15 11.71
C ASN A 172 -3.45 -4.35 12.41
N GLY A 173 -2.41 -3.59 12.03
CA GLY A 173 -1.06 -3.72 12.57
C GLY A 173 -0.29 -4.97 12.10
N VAL A 174 -0.78 -5.61 11.04
CA VAL A 174 -0.18 -6.78 10.39
C VAL A 174 0.62 -6.31 9.18
N LEU A 175 1.79 -6.89 8.99
CA LEU A 175 2.66 -6.61 7.84
C LEU A 175 2.79 -7.89 7.01
N PHE A 176 3.03 -7.78 5.71
CA PHE A 176 3.15 -8.97 4.85
C PHE A 176 4.24 -9.95 5.32
N ILE A 177 5.29 -9.45 5.98
CA ILE A 177 6.35 -10.27 6.59
C ILE A 177 5.86 -11.16 7.75
N ASP A 178 4.64 -10.98 8.24
CA ASP A 178 4.04 -11.87 9.23
C ASP A 178 3.45 -13.13 8.60
N HIS A 179 3.25 -13.14 7.28
CA HIS A 179 2.77 -14.30 6.52
C HIS A 179 3.90 -15.17 5.97
N ILE A 180 5.15 -14.74 6.07
CA ILE A 180 6.33 -15.53 5.68
C ILE A 180 6.91 -16.31 6.88
N SER A 181 7.86 -17.21 6.63
CA SER A 181 8.49 -18.00 7.69
C SER A 181 9.14 -17.11 8.76
N LYS A 182 9.03 -17.54 10.03
CA LYS A 182 9.57 -16.81 11.19
C LYS A 182 11.04 -16.42 11.01
N LEU A 183 11.87 -17.32 10.47
CA LEU A 183 13.28 -17.06 10.22
C LEU A 183 13.48 -15.89 9.24
N LYS A 184 12.77 -15.89 8.10
CA LYS A 184 12.84 -14.80 7.12
C LYS A 184 12.36 -13.48 7.73
N ARG A 185 11.24 -13.50 8.46
CA ARG A 185 10.72 -12.31 9.17
C ARG A 185 11.75 -11.72 10.15
N ASP A 186 12.34 -12.56 11.00
CA ASP A 186 13.29 -12.11 12.02
C ASP A 186 14.56 -11.51 11.39
N MET A 187 15.02 -12.05 10.25
CA MET A 187 16.12 -11.49 9.47
C MET A 187 15.80 -10.09 8.92
N VAL A 188 14.60 -9.91 8.34
CA VAL A 188 14.15 -8.60 7.82
C VAL A 188 14.05 -7.58 8.95
N VAL A 189 13.38 -7.93 10.05
CA VAL A 189 13.24 -7.04 11.21
C VAL A 189 14.61 -6.66 11.77
N LYS A 190 15.55 -7.61 11.86
CA LYS A 190 16.93 -7.33 12.32
C LYS A 190 17.67 -6.38 11.36
N LYS A 191 17.53 -6.55 10.05
CA LYS A 191 18.11 -5.64 9.02
C LYS A 191 17.60 -4.21 9.24
N PHE A 192 16.28 -4.03 9.35
CA PHE A 192 15.67 -2.71 9.52
C PHE A 192 15.98 -2.07 10.88
N LYS A 193 16.03 -2.84 11.98
CA LYS A 193 16.50 -2.35 13.28
C LYS A 193 17.94 -1.83 13.24
N LYS A 194 18.81 -2.47 12.46
CA LYS A 194 20.18 -1.97 12.25
C LYS A 194 20.18 -0.67 11.46
N LEU A 195 19.46 -0.61 10.33
CA LEU A 195 19.35 0.60 9.50
C LEU A 195 18.80 1.81 10.29
N ALA A 196 17.78 1.59 11.13
CA ALA A 196 17.20 2.65 11.97
C ALA A 196 18.20 3.18 13.01
N ARG A 197 19.01 2.29 13.63
CA ARG A 197 20.08 2.69 14.55
C ARG A 197 21.18 3.48 13.86
N ASP A 198 21.59 3.06 12.67
CA ASP A 198 22.71 3.67 11.94
C ASP A 198 22.32 5.05 11.36
N LYS A 199 21.03 5.34 11.17
CA LYS A 199 20.49 6.65 10.77
C LYS A 199 20.23 7.61 11.92
N ALA A 200 20.16 7.14 13.17
CA ALA A 200 20.00 8.03 14.31
C ALA A 200 21.31 8.83 14.50
N PRO A 201 21.26 10.17 14.66
CA PRO A 201 22.47 10.94 14.92
C PRO A 201 23.13 10.39 16.18
N GLY A 202 24.38 9.93 16.04
CA GLY A 202 25.15 9.40 17.15
C GLY A 202 25.15 10.41 18.29
N LYS A 203 24.77 9.97 19.50
CA LYS A 203 25.07 10.70 20.73
C LYS A 203 26.59 10.89 20.78
N LEU A 204 27.07 12.08 20.41
CA LEU A 204 28.37 12.55 20.85
C LEU A 204 28.26 12.76 22.35
N VAL A 205 28.82 11.82 23.09
CA VAL A 205 29.12 11.95 24.51
C VAL A 205 30.17 13.05 24.63
N GLY A 206 29.81 14.12 25.32
CA GLY A 206 30.73 15.08 25.94
C GLY A 206 30.50 15.04 27.44
#